data_AF-A0A6N9SP49-F1
#
_entry.id   AF-A0A6N9SP49-F1
#
_cell.length_a   1.000
_cell.length_b   1.000
_cell.length_c   1.000
_cell.angle_alpha   90.00
_cell.angle_beta   90.00
_cell.angle_gamma   90.00
#
_symmetry.space_group_name_H-M   'P 1'
#
loop_
_entity.id
_entity.type
_entity.pdbx_description
1 polymer ?
#
loop_
_entity_poly.entity_id
_entity_poly.type
_entity_poly.pdbx_seq_one_letter_code
_entity_poly.pdbx_strand_id
1 'polypeptide(L)'
;MPCLPSTTSDESAGVRQGDRIPWLTARRVSLYGAVFGLFFLILYGRELYGSRWFHPGGKPLFLDYGVFWTMVRLAAQGQAKSAYLADLVGQHLVGFLDQRESVTFGWFYPPYFFFYLYPFSGLTALVSYGCFMGLSAALFCSGIYVTWPSRATLWALFGFSGLWLNLNFGQNGFLTAGLVAWGLYWLEKKPILAGIALGLLSFKPQLGVLFPLVLVAGREWRCLISATVTVCFLVLTSLLVYGTEAWMAWAQA
;
A
#
# COMPACT_ATOMS: atom_id res chain seq x y z
N MET A 1 -6.47 -57.59 52.59
CA MET A 1 -7.47 -56.68 51.98
C MET A 1 -7.66 -55.54 52.96
N PRO A 2 -7.34 -54.29 52.58
CA PRO A 2 -8.22 -53.52 51.70
C PRO A 2 -7.51 -52.75 50.57
N CYS A 3 -8.33 -52.34 49.60
CA CYS A 3 -8.02 -51.82 48.27
C CYS A 3 -7.31 -50.46 48.24
N LEU A 4 -6.44 -50.31 47.25
CA LEU A 4 -5.89 -49.02 46.77
C LEU A 4 -7.00 -48.18 46.12
N PRO A 5 -7.04 -46.84 46.30
CA PRO A 5 -7.88 -45.97 45.49
C PRO A 5 -7.26 -45.74 44.12
N SER A 6 -8.12 -45.91 43.11
CA SER A 6 -7.90 -45.74 41.68
C SER A 6 -7.53 -44.32 41.28
N THR A 7 -6.59 -44.24 40.35
CA THR A 7 -6.31 -43.09 39.49
C THR A 7 -7.54 -42.68 38.68
N THR A 8 -7.98 -41.44 38.84
CA THR A 8 -8.74 -40.73 37.80
C THR A 8 -8.00 -39.45 37.48
N SER A 9 -7.27 -39.50 36.37
CA SER A 9 -6.72 -38.38 35.63
C SER A 9 -7.85 -37.47 35.16
N ASP A 10 -8.09 -36.38 35.86
CA ASP A 10 -8.93 -35.28 35.37
C ASP A 10 -8.01 -34.28 34.65
N GLU A 11 -7.54 -34.68 33.47
CA GLU A 11 -6.82 -33.85 32.52
C GLU A 11 -7.82 -32.95 31.76
N SER A 12 -8.57 -32.12 32.50
CA SER A 12 -9.26 -30.98 31.89
C SER A 12 -8.24 -29.86 31.72
N ALA A 13 -7.38 -30.00 30.71
CA ALA A 13 -6.52 -28.94 30.21
C ALA A 13 -7.40 -27.81 29.66
N GLY A 14 -7.89 -26.96 30.56
CA GLY A 14 -8.42 -25.65 30.21
C GLY A 14 -7.30 -24.88 29.51
N VAL A 15 -7.47 -24.69 28.21
CA VAL A 15 -6.62 -23.82 27.39
C VAL A 15 -6.53 -22.48 28.10
N ARG A 16 -5.41 -22.22 28.77
CA ARG A 16 -5.17 -20.95 29.45
C ARG A 16 -5.21 -19.85 28.39
N GLN A 17 -6.16 -18.95 28.58
CA GLN A 17 -6.26 -17.66 27.94
C GLN A 17 -4.84 -17.06 27.82
N GLY A 18 -4.34 -16.99 26.58
CA GLY A 18 -2.92 -16.80 26.26
C GLY A 18 -2.24 -15.68 27.06
N ASP A 19 -0.99 -15.95 27.43
CA ASP A 19 -0.11 -15.08 28.21
C ASP A 19 -0.29 -13.60 27.84
N ARG A 20 -0.98 -12.86 28.70
CA ARG A 20 -1.09 -11.40 28.57
C ARG A 20 0.32 -10.85 28.72
N ILE A 21 0.91 -10.37 27.64
CA ILE A 21 2.21 -9.66 27.65
C ILE A 21 2.05 -8.46 28.61
N PRO A 22 2.58 -8.51 29.85
CA PRO A 22 2.17 -7.58 30.91
C PRO A 22 2.56 -6.14 30.60
N TRP A 23 3.57 -5.97 29.75
CA TRP A 23 4.13 -4.68 29.41
C TRP A 23 3.48 -3.99 28.20
N LEU A 24 2.70 -4.70 27.37
CA LEU A 24 2.09 -4.16 26.15
C LEU A 24 0.59 -3.90 26.34
N THR A 25 0.26 -2.89 27.15
CA THR A 25 -1.13 -2.49 27.41
C THR A 25 -1.61 -1.45 26.40
N ALA A 26 -2.93 -1.37 26.15
CA ALA A 26 -3.52 -0.36 25.27
C ALA A 26 -3.14 1.09 25.64
N ARG A 27 -2.99 1.36 26.94
CA ARG A 27 -2.50 2.65 27.45
C ARG A 27 -1.06 2.92 27.00
N ARG A 28 -0.17 1.93 27.11
CA ARG A 28 1.24 2.07 26.70
C ARG A 28 1.39 2.18 25.19
N VAL A 29 0.66 1.38 24.42
CA VAL A 29 0.59 1.51 22.96
C VAL A 29 0.13 2.91 22.56
N SER A 30 -0.91 3.45 23.22
CA SER A 30 -1.38 4.80 22.94
C SER A 30 -0.33 5.86 23.27
N LEU A 31 0.35 5.72 24.42
CA LEU A 31 1.39 6.65 24.84
C LEU A 31 2.58 6.64 23.86
N TYR A 32 3.10 5.45 23.53
CA TYR A 32 4.21 5.32 22.60
C TYR A 32 3.82 5.82 21.21
N GLY A 33 2.64 5.46 20.73
CA GLY A 33 2.09 5.93 19.47
C GLY A 33 1.99 7.46 19.41
N ALA A 34 1.48 8.10 20.46
CA ALA A 34 1.42 9.55 20.56
C ALA A 34 2.81 10.21 20.58
N VAL A 35 3.76 9.68 21.36
CA VAL A 35 5.12 10.22 21.46
C VAL A 35 5.86 10.11 20.12
N PHE A 36 5.87 8.91 19.51
CA PHE A 36 6.51 8.71 18.21
C PHE A 36 5.80 9.48 17.10
N GLY A 37 4.47 9.52 17.11
CA GLY A 37 3.71 10.25 16.11
C GLY A 37 3.93 11.75 16.20
N LEU A 38 4.02 12.32 17.42
CA LEU A 38 4.38 13.73 17.60
C LEU A 38 5.81 14.00 17.13
N PHE A 39 6.75 13.11 17.45
CA PHE A 39 8.13 13.20 16.98
C PHE A 39 8.20 13.22 15.44
N PHE A 40 7.53 12.27 14.77
CA PHE A 40 7.51 12.22 13.31
C PHE A 40 6.74 13.39 12.69
N LEU A 41 5.66 13.86 13.32
CA LEU A 41 4.93 15.06 12.89
C LEU A 41 5.84 16.29 12.92
N ILE A 42 6.64 16.46 13.98
CA ILE A 42 7.61 17.57 14.09
C ILE A 42 8.67 17.46 13.00
N LEU A 43 9.23 16.26 12.77
CA LEU A 43 10.22 16.06 11.71
C LEU A 43 9.64 16.33 10.32
N TYR A 44 8.45 15.81 10.04
CA TYR A 44 7.75 16.00 8.78
C TYR A 44 7.39 17.48 8.55
N GLY A 45 6.90 18.18 9.59
CA GLY A 45 6.60 19.60 9.55
C GLY A 45 7.85 20.46 9.35
N ARG A 46 8.97 20.11 10.01
CA ARG A 46 10.27 20.77 9.81
C ARG A 46 10.75 20.60 8.38
N GLU A 47 10.62 19.40 7.83
CA GLU A 47 10.96 19.13 6.44
C GLU A 47 10.08 19.98 5.52
N LEU A 48 8.76 19.99 5.67
CA LEU A 48 7.88 20.82 4.83
C LEU A 48 8.20 22.32 4.88
N TYR A 49 8.43 22.86 6.08
CA TYR A 49 8.65 24.30 6.27
C TYR A 49 10.08 24.73 5.90
N GLY A 50 11.09 23.99 6.34
CA GLY A 50 12.50 24.34 6.19
C GLY A 50 13.05 24.08 4.79
N SER A 51 12.45 23.12 4.07
CA SER A 51 12.93 22.67 2.75
C SER A 51 12.36 23.49 1.58
N ARG A 52 11.34 24.33 1.84
CA ARG A 52 10.54 25.01 0.79
C ARG A 52 10.11 24.02 -0.31
N TRP A 53 9.72 22.81 0.09
CA TRP A 53 9.36 21.70 -0.80
C TRP A 53 10.54 20.95 -1.46
N PHE A 54 11.78 21.04 -0.95
CA PHE A 54 12.95 20.33 -1.49
C PHE A 54 13.92 19.77 -0.43
N HIS A 55 14.14 18.46 -0.43
CA HIS A 55 15.17 17.79 0.36
C HIS A 55 16.58 18.42 0.18
N PRO A 56 17.48 18.29 1.19
CA PRO A 56 18.89 18.64 1.04
C PRO A 56 19.49 17.96 -0.21
N GLY A 57 20.06 18.77 -1.12
CA GLY A 57 20.48 18.31 -2.46
C GLY A 57 19.51 18.65 -3.58
N GLY A 58 18.46 19.45 -3.32
CA GLY A 58 17.62 20.08 -4.34
C GLY A 58 16.53 19.19 -4.92
N LYS A 59 16.33 17.97 -4.40
CA LYS A 59 15.27 17.05 -4.82
C LYS A 59 13.93 17.48 -4.23
N PRO A 60 12.80 17.42 -4.95
CA PRO A 60 11.53 17.88 -4.43
C PRO A 60 11.00 16.92 -3.36
N LEU A 61 10.20 17.44 -2.42
CA LEU A 61 9.35 16.62 -1.58
C LEU A 61 8.32 15.90 -2.46
N PHE A 62 7.98 14.67 -2.09
CA PHE A 62 7.04 13.83 -2.83
C PHE A 62 7.49 13.50 -4.27
N LEU A 63 8.81 13.49 -4.52
CA LEU A 63 9.41 13.18 -5.83
C LEU A 63 8.81 11.93 -6.47
N ASP A 64 8.62 10.85 -5.70
CA ASP A 64 8.11 9.59 -6.21
C ASP A 64 6.66 9.72 -6.69
N TYR A 65 5.85 10.55 -6.01
CA TYR A 65 4.53 10.89 -6.51
C TYR A 65 4.57 11.77 -7.74
N GLY A 66 5.55 12.68 -7.84
CA GLY A 66 5.79 13.46 -9.06
C GLY A 66 5.97 12.56 -10.27
N VAL A 67 6.70 11.44 -10.12
CA VAL A 67 6.80 10.40 -11.15
C VAL A 67 5.42 9.79 -11.44
N PHE A 68 4.67 9.36 -10.42
CA PHE A 68 3.33 8.77 -10.62
C PHE A 68 2.38 9.70 -11.39
N TRP A 69 2.36 10.97 -11.00
CA TRP A 69 1.54 11.99 -11.64
C TRP A 69 1.94 12.22 -13.10
N THR A 70 3.24 12.32 -13.39
CA THR A 70 3.74 12.48 -14.75
C THR A 70 3.38 11.29 -15.63
N MET A 71 3.60 10.07 -15.15
CA MET A 71 3.34 8.85 -15.93
C MET A 71 1.85 8.68 -16.24
N VAL A 72 0.98 8.92 -15.26
CA VAL A 72 -0.45 8.80 -15.50
C VAL A 72 -0.97 9.90 -16.44
N ARG A 73 -0.37 11.09 -16.40
CA ARG A 73 -0.74 12.18 -17.31
C ARG A 73 -0.35 11.86 -18.76
N LEU A 74 0.83 11.28 -18.98
CA LEU A 74 1.22 10.75 -20.29
C LEU A 74 0.26 9.65 -20.76
N ALA A 75 -0.07 8.70 -19.89
CA ALA A 75 -1.02 7.64 -20.21
C ALA A 75 -2.42 8.19 -20.56
N ALA A 76 -2.90 9.20 -19.84
CA ALA A 76 -4.17 9.87 -20.11
C ALA A 76 -4.19 10.66 -21.43
N GLN A 77 -3.03 11.07 -21.93
CA GLN A 77 -2.86 11.72 -23.23
C GLN A 77 -2.66 10.72 -24.39
N GLY A 78 -2.88 9.42 -24.14
CA GLY A 78 -2.66 8.36 -25.14
C GLY A 78 -1.19 7.98 -25.33
N GLN A 79 -0.29 8.46 -24.48
CA GLN A 79 1.16 8.25 -24.56
C GLN A 79 1.66 7.24 -23.51
N ALA A 80 0.87 6.20 -23.23
CA ALA A 80 1.18 5.22 -22.19
C ALA A 80 2.53 4.50 -22.43
N LYS A 81 2.92 4.29 -23.69
CA LYS A 81 4.23 3.74 -24.07
C LYS A 81 5.39 4.63 -23.61
N SER A 82 5.24 5.95 -23.74
CA SER A 82 6.28 6.94 -23.41
C SER A 82 6.65 6.93 -21.93
N ALA A 83 5.75 6.45 -21.05
CA ALA A 83 6.01 6.30 -19.62
C ALA A 83 7.14 5.29 -19.30
N TYR A 84 7.47 4.40 -20.23
CA TYR A 84 8.51 3.37 -20.06
C TYR A 84 9.83 3.73 -20.78
N LEU A 85 9.91 4.90 -21.43
CA LEU A 85 11.10 5.35 -22.14
C LEU A 85 11.86 6.37 -21.26
N ALA A 86 12.99 5.93 -20.70
CA ALA A 86 13.77 6.68 -19.69
C ALA A 86 14.08 8.14 -20.09
N ASP A 87 14.36 8.39 -21.37
CA ASP A 87 14.72 9.72 -21.89
C ASP A 87 13.55 10.72 -21.88
N LEU A 88 12.31 10.24 -21.96
CA LEU A 88 11.10 11.09 -21.98
C LEU A 88 10.60 11.41 -20.57
N VAL A 89 10.87 10.52 -19.61
CA VAL A 89 10.49 10.67 -18.20
C VAL A 89 11.18 11.87 -17.57
N GLY A 90 12.49 12.02 -17.80
CA GLY A 90 13.28 13.12 -17.26
C GLY A 90 12.83 14.50 -17.77
N GLN A 91 12.31 14.58 -19.00
CA GLN A 91 11.85 15.84 -19.61
C GLN A 91 10.47 16.30 -19.08
N HIS A 92 9.60 15.37 -18.69
CA HIS A 92 8.25 15.69 -18.22
C HIS A 92 8.17 15.92 -16.70
N LEU A 93 9.15 15.44 -15.93
CA LEU A 93 9.24 15.69 -14.50
C LEU A 93 9.52 17.18 -14.15
N VAL A 94 10.01 17.93 -15.14
CA VAL A 94 10.38 19.36 -15.07
C VAL A 94 9.22 20.26 -14.58
N GLY A 95 7.97 19.80 -14.62
CA GLY A 95 6.80 20.59 -14.23
C GLY A 95 6.29 20.45 -12.78
N PHE A 96 6.77 19.48 -11.98
CA PHE A 96 6.16 19.22 -10.66
C PHE A 96 6.51 20.31 -9.63
N LEU A 97 7.76 20.79 -9.63
CA LEU A 97 8.24 21.85 -8.74
C LEU A 97 9.31 22.74 -9.42
N ASP A 98 9.17 23.03 -10.72
CA ASP A 98 10.09 23.93 -11.46
C ASP A 98 11.55 23.41 -11.51
N GLN A 99 11.74 22.10 -11.36
CA GLN A 99 13.05 21.47 -11.41
C GLN A 99 13.60 21.44 -12.83
N ARG A 100 14.80 22.00 -13.00
CA ARG A 100 15.53 22.04 -14.27
C ARG A 100 16.47 20.86 -14.50
N GLU A 101 16.55 19.91 -13.57
CA GLU A 101 17.43 18.75 -13.66
C GLU A 101 16.65 17.48 -13.98
N SER A 102 17.15 16.74 -14.97
CA SER A 102 16.63 15.43 -15.34
C SER A 102 16.93 14.43 -14.22
N VAL A 103 15.91 14.03 -13.47
CA VAL A 103 16.03 12.89 -12.54
C VAL A 103 15.64 11.62 -13.30
N THR A 104 16.58 10.70 -13.49
CA THR A 104 16.25 9.35 -13.96
C THR A 104 15.61 8.59 -12.81
N PHE A 105 14.32 8.28 -12.94
CA PHE A 105 13.58 7.51 -11.95
C PHE A 105 12.91 6.32 -12.63
N GLY A 106 13.02 5.14 -12.03
CA GLY A 106 12.48 3.92 -12.61
C GLY A 106 10.96 3.82 -12.43
N TRP A 107 10.25 3.59 -13.52
CA TRP A 107 8.83 3.23 -13.51
C TRP A 107 8.68 1.76 -13.88
N PHE A 108 8.40 0.94 -12.87
CA PHE A 108 8.38 -0.52 -13.01
C PHE A 108 6.97 -1.13 -12.94
N TYR A 109 5.94 -0.28 -12.90
CA TYR A 109 4.57 -0.74 -12.76
C TYR A 109 3.99 -1.16 -14.11
N PRO A 110 3.25 -2.27 -14.17
CA PRO A 110 2.61 -2.70 -15.41
C PRO A 110 1.54 -1.69 -15.88
N PRO A 111 1.17 -1.70 -17.18
CA PRO A 111 0.24 -0.71 -17.74
C PRO A 111 -1.10 -0.57 -17.01
N TYR A 112 -1.64 -1.65 -16.44
CA TYR A 112 -2.89 -1.55 -15.67
C TYR A 112 -2.76 -0.71 -14.38
N PHE A 113 -1.55 -0.42 -13.90
CA PHE A 113 -1.36 0.44 -12.73
C PHE A 113 -1.79 1.90 -13.00
N PHE A 114 -1.82 2.33 -14.26
CA PHE A 114 -2.36 3.64 -14.62
C PHE A 114 -3.80 3.83 -14.13
N PHE A 115 -4.63 2.77 -14.08
CA PHE A 115 -6.01 2.86 -13.61
C PHE A 115 -6.14 3.35 -12.17
N TYR A 116 -5.15 3.08 -11.31
CA TYR A 116 -5.16 3.51 -9.90
C TYR A 116 -4.92 5.01 -9.75
N LEU A 117 -4.17 5.58 -10.71
CA LEU A 117 -3.79 6.99 -10.72
C LEU A 117 -4.70 7.81 -11.64
N TYR A 118 -5.38 7.17 -12.60
CA TYR A 118 -6.13 7.82 -13.67
C TYR A 118 -7.15 8.84 -13.18
N PRO A 119 -7.93 8.58 -12.10
CA PRO A 119 -8.86 9.57 -11.55
C PRO A 119 -8.21 10.89 -11.13
N PHE A 120 -6.90 10.90 -10.89
CA PHE A 120 -6.14 12.07 -10.42
C PHE A 120 -5.30 12.74 -11.52
N SER A 121 -5.34 12.24 -12.75
CA SER A 121 -4.48 12.67 -13.86
C SER A 121 -4.76 14.10 -14.36
N GLY A 122 -6.01 14.55 -14.24
CA GLY A 122 -6.43 15.91 -14.62
C GLY A 122 -6.18 16.97 -13.54
N LEU A 123 -5.75 16.56 -12.34
CA LEU A 123 -5.52 17.46 -11.21
C LEU A 123 -4.11 18.06 -11.28
N THR A 124 -3.91 19.21 -10.64
CA THR A 124 -2.55 19.71 -10.40
C THR A 124 -1.78 18.72 -9.53
N ALA A 125 -0.48 18.61 -9.75
CA ALA A 125 0.47 17.79 -9.01
C ALA A 125 0.17 17.66 -7.50
N LEU A 126 0.07 18.80 -6.80
CA LEU A 126 -0.12 18.83 -5.35
C LEU A 126 -1.52 18.37 -4.90
N VAL A 127 -2.57 18.72 -5.68
CA VAL A 127 -3.94 18.27 -5.39
C VAL A 127 -4.07 16.78 -5.64
N SER A 128 -3.48 16.30 -6.74
CA SER A 128 -3.39 14.88 -7.09
C SER A 128 -2.72 14.08 -5.96
N TYR A 129 -1.57 14.56 -5.46
CA TYR A 129 -0.86 13.99 -4.31
C TYR A 129 -1.77 13.92 -3.08
N GLY A 130 -2.38 15.04 -2.68
CA GLY A 130 -3.27 15.09 -1.52
C GLY A 130 -4.44 14.12 -1.63
N CYS A 131 -5.07 14.02 -2.80
CA CYS A 131 -6.16 13.09 -3.05
C CYS A 131 -5.71 11.63 -2.99
N PHE A 132 -4.65 11.26 -3.70
CA PHE A 132 -4.15 9.88 -3.71
C PHE A 132 -3.69 9.44 -2.31
N MET A 133 -2.91 10.29 -1.63
CA MET A 133 -2.42 9.97 -0.28
C MET A 133 -3.54 9.93 0.74
N GLY A 134 -4.50 10.86 0.69
CA GLY A 134 -5.65 10.88 1.60
C GLY A 134 -6.54 9.65 1.42
N LEU A 135 -6.90 9.30 0.18
CA LEU A 135 -7.77 8.15 -0.10
C LEU A 135 -7.09 6.82 0.22
N SER A 136 -5.81 6.67 -0.15
CA SER A 136 -5.06 5.46 0.16
C SER A 136 -4.78 5.32 1.65
N ALA A 137 -4.48 6.41 2.36
CA ALA A 137 -4.36 6.41 3.82
C ALA A 137 -5.68 6.04 4.49
N ALA A 138 -6.82 6.55 4.00
CA ALA A 138 -8.13 6.17 4.50
C ALA A 138 -8.39 4.65 4.31
N LEU A 139 -8.03 4.09 3.16
CA LEU A 139 -8.11 2.65 2.90
C LEU A 139 -7.24 1.85 3.89
N PHE A 140 -5.99 2.26 4.09
CA PHE A 140 -5.07 1.63 5.03
C PHE A 140 -5.55 1.70 6.47
N CYS A 141 -5.80 2.91 6.98
CA CYS A 141 -6.20 3.15 8.36
C CYS A 141 -7.53 2.47 8.67
N SER A 142 -8.50 2.50 7.74
CA SER A 142 -9.78 1.80 7.93
C SER A 142 -9.60 0.29 7.99
N GLY A 143 -8.78 -0.30 7.10
CA GLY A 143 -8.52 -1.74 7.09
C GLY A 143 -7.87 -2.23 8.38
N ILE A 144 -6.90 -1.47 8.90
CA ILE A 144 -6.27 -1.78 10.20
C ILE A 144 -7.28 -1.59 11.35
N TYR A 145 -8.08 -0.52 11.31
CA TYR A 145 -9.05 -0.23 12.38
C TYR A 145 -10.18 -1.26 12.46
N VAL A 146 -10.73 -1.73 11.34
CA VAL A 146 -11.77 -2.78 11.37
C VAL A 146 -11.23 -4.12 11.88
N THR A 147 -9.93 -4.37 11.71
CA THR A 147 -9.26 -5.56 12.24
C THR A 147 -9.02 -5.44 13.75
N TRP A 148 -8.63 -4.25 14.23
CA TRP A 148 -8.41 -3.97 15.65
C TRP A 148 -9.08 -2.64 16.06
N PRO A 149 -10.39 -2.63 16.39
CA PRO A 149 -11.15 -1.41 16.61
C PRO A 149 -10.88 -0.83 18.00
N SER A 150 -9.81 -0.05 18.14
CA SER A 150 -9.45 0.58 19.41
C SER A 150 -8.82 1.95 19.23
N ARG A 151 -8.93 2.80 20.25
CA ARG A 151 -8.19 4.08 20.30
C ARG A 151 -6.68 3.87 20.25
N ALA A 152 -6.19 2.78 20.84
CA ALA A 152 -4.77 2.44 20.81
C ALA A 152 -4.27 2.15 19.39
N THR A 153 -5.12 1.59 18.52
CA THR A 153 -4.81 1.34 17.11
C THR A 153 -4.59 2.65 16.34
N LEU A 154 -5.41 3.67 16.59
CA LEU A 154 -5.25 4.98 15.95
C LEU A 154 -3.93 5.65 16.37
N TRP A 155 -3.57 5.57 17.64
CA TRP A 155 -2.29 6.06 18.12
C TRP A 155 -1.11 5.24 17.60
N ALA A 156 -1.25 3.92 17.50
CA ALA A 156 -0.22 3.06 16.91
C ALA A 156 0.01 3.40 15.43
N LEU A 157 -1.05 3.63 14.66
CA LEU A 157 -0.97 4.11 13.28
C LEU A 157 -0.28 5.47 13.20
N PHE A 158 -0.65 6.42 14.07
CA PHE A 158 -0.02 7.74 14.14
C PHE A 158 1.48 7.65 14.48
N GLY A 159 1.87 6.74 15.36
CA GLY A 159 3.27 6.49 15.71
C GLY A 159 4.04 5.60 14.74
N PHE A 160 3.40 5.05 13.70
CA PHE A 160 4.05 4.17 12.75
C PHE A 160 4.90 4.98 11.76
N SER A 161 6.23 4.79 11.80
CA SER A 161 7.17 5.50 10.93
C SER A 161 6.87 5.33 9.43
N GLY A 162 6.40 4.16 9.02
CA GLY A 162 6.04 3.90 7.63
C GLY A 162 4.91 4.78 7.12
N LEU A 163 4.01 5.27 7.99
CA LEU A 163 2.99 6.26 7.61
C LEU A 163 3.65 7.56 7.13
N TRP A 164 4.59 8.05 7.93
CA TRP A 164 5.28 9.31 7.66
C TRP A 164 6.26 9.22 6.49
N LEU A 165 6.97 8.10 6.36
CA LEU A 165 7.84 7.85 5.20
C LEU A 165 7.03 7.78 3.91
N ASN A 166 5.88 7.07 3.93
CA ASN A 166 5.03 6.98 2.75
C ASN A 166 4.48 8.36 2.35
N LEU A 167 4.08 9.19 3.32
CA LEU A 167 3.73 10.60 3.09
C LEU A 167 4.89 11.37 2.49
N ASN A 168 6.08 11.31 3.09
CA ASN A 168 7.24 12.09 2.67
C ASN A 168 7.66 11.84 1.21
N PHE A 169 7.63 10.58 0.76
CA PHE A 169 7.95 10.22 -0.62
C PHE A 169 6.75 10.26 -1.57
N GLY A 170 5.52 10.14 -1.05
CA GLY A 170 4.31 10.04 -1.86
C GLY A 170 4.16 8.67 -2.56
N GLN A 171 4.58 7.62 -1.86
CA GLN A 171 4.58 6.25 -2.36
C GLN A 171 3.20 5.58 -2.22
N ASN A 172 2.99 4.47 -2.94
CA ASN A 172 1.75 3.69 -2.88
C ASN A 172 1.68 2.69 -1.71
N GLY A 173 2.49 2.88 -0.67
CA GLY A 173 2.53 2.02 0.51
C GLY A 173 1.18 1.92 1.21
N PHE A 174 0.45 3.03 1.35
CA PHE A 174 -0.92 3.02 1.90
C PHE A 174 -1.90 2.19 1.07
N LEU A 175 -1.90 2.37 -0.26
CA LEU A 175 -2.77 1.58 -1.14
C LEU A 175 -2.46 0.09 -1.00
N THR A 176 -1.17 -0.25 -1.02
CA THR A 176 -0.70 -1.63 -0.88
C THR A 176 -1.12 -2.23 0.46
N ALA A 177 -0.79 -1.57 1.56
CA ALA A 177 -1.09 -2.07 2.91
C ALA A 177 -2.61 -2.10 3.19
N GLY A 178 -3.36 -1.14 2.64
CA GLY A 178 -4.82 -1.12 2.75
C GLY A 178 -5.49 -2.27 2.00
N LEU A 179 -5.06 -2.57 0.77
CA LEU A 179 -5.53 -3.73 0.02
C LEU A 179 -5.20 -5.05 0.75
N VAL A 180 -4.00 -5.16 1.34
CA VAL A 180 -3.65 -6.32 2.18
C VAL A 180 -4.55 -6.41 3.42
N ALA A 181 -4.70 -5.31 4.17
CA ALA A 181 -5.48 -5.29 5.40
C ALA A 181 -6.95 -5.68 5.14
N TRP A 182 -7.58 -5.09 4.11
CA TRP A 182 -8.94 -5.44 3.72
C TRP A 182 -9.06 -6.83 3.11
N GLY A 183 -8.08 -7.25 2.31
CA GLY A 183 -8.03 -8.60 1.73
C GLY A 183 -8.02 -9.68 2.81
N LEU A 184 -7.16 -9.52 3.82
CA LEU A 184 -7.10 -10.44 4.96
C LEU A 184 -8.35 -10.36 5.84
N TYR A 185 -8.86 -9.16 6.12
CA TYR A 185 -10.09 -8.97 6.91
C TYR A 185 -11.31 -9.67 6.29
N TRP A 186 -11.40 -9.70 4.96
CA TRP A 186 -12.50 -10.34 4.24
C TRP A 186 -12.28 -11.82 3.92
N LEU A 187 -11.09 -12.37 4.14
CA LEU A 187 -10.70 -13.69 3.63
C LEU A 187 -11.73 -14.77 3.97
N GLU A 188 -12.07 -14.90 5.26
CA GLU A 188 -13.02 -15.90 5.74
C GLU A 188 -14.49 -15.57 5.44
N LYS A 189 -14.85 -14.28 5.47
CA LYS A 189 -16.26 -13.84 5.47
C LYS A 189 -16.80 -13.52 4.08
N LYS A 190 -15.93 -12.99 3.21
CA LYS A 190 -16.25 -12.46 1.88
C LYS A 190 -15.10 -12.78 0.91
N PRO A 191 -14.86 -14.07 0.60
CA PRO A 191 -13.68 -14.50 -0.16
C PRO A 191 -13.59 -13.85 -1.56
N ILE A 192 -14.72 -13.47 -2.17
CA ILE A 192 -14.72 -12.74 -3.44
C ILE A 192 -14.14 -11.33 -3.26
N LEU A 193 -14.57 -10.57 -2.25
CA LEU A 193 -14.02 -9.24 -1.99
C LEU A 193 -12.54 -9.31 -1.57
N ALA A 194 -12.18 -10.33 -0.80
CA ALA A 194 -10.79 -10.61 -0.47
C ALA A 194 -9.95 -10.85 -1.73
N GLY A 195 -10.45 -11.70 -2.64
CA GLY A 195 -9.79 -11.98 -3.91
C GLY A 195 -9.65 -10.74 -4.78
N ILE A 196 -10.68 -9.89 -4.87
CA ILE A 196 -10.57 -8.59 -5.56
C ILE A 196 -9.46 -7.74 -4.94
N ALA A 197 -9.47 -7.53 -3.63
CA ALA A 197 -8.46 -6.72 -2.95
C ALA A 197 -7.03 -7.26 -3.15
N LEU A 198 -6.83 -8.57 -3.05
CA LEU A 198 -5.53 -9.21 -3.24
C LEU A 198 -5.12 -9.26 -4.73
N GLY A 199 -6.05 -9.42 -5.66
CA GLY A 199 -5.80 -9.36 -7.10
C GLY A 199 -5.35 -7.98 -7.56
N LEU A 200 -5.92 -6.92 -6.95
CA LEU A 200 -5.48 -5.54 -7.18
C LEU A 200 -4.00 -5.34 -6.77
N LEU A 201 -3.40 -6.16 -5.90
CA LEU A 201 -1.98 -6.04 -5.51
C LEU A 201 -0.99 -6.52 -6.57
N SER A 202 -1.47 -7.12 -7.66
CA SER A 202 -0.63 -7.69 -8.73
C SER A 202 0.33 -6.68 -9.38
N PHE A 203 0.06 -5.36 -9.27
CA PHE A 203 0.98 -4.31 -9.72
C PHE A 203 2.34 -4.36 -9.00
N LYS A 204 2.44 -5.05 -7.86
CA LYS A 204 3.71 -5.47 -7.25
C LYS A 204 3.93 -6.95 -7.52
N PRO A 205 4.80 -7.34 -8.48
CA PRO A 205 5.01 -8.73 -8.87
C PRO A 205 5.30 -9.65 -7.68
N GLN A 206 6.06 -9.18 -6.69
CA GLN A 206 6.39 -9.96 -5.50
C GLN A 206 5.15 -10.30 -4.67
N LEU A 207 4.19 -9.36 -4.54
CA LEU A 207 2.92 -9.60 -3.84
C LEU A 207 1.94 -10.41 -4.70
N GLY A 208 1.97 -10.18 -6.02
CA GLY A 208 1.21 -10.95 -6.99
C GLY A 208 1.57 -12.44 -7.00
N VAL A 209 2.76 -12.83 -6.55
CA VAL A 209 3.16 -14.24 -6.37
C VAL A 209 2.93 -14.72 -4.94
N LEU A 210 3.24 -13.89 -3.94
CA LEU A 210 3.12 -14.26 -2.53
C LEU A 210 1.70 -14.65 -2.14
N PHE A 211 0.70 -13.84 -2.49
CA PHE A 211 -0.68 -14.09 -2.06
C PHE A 211 -1.28 -15.35 -2.69
N PRO A 212 -1.14 -15.63 -4.00
CA PRO A 212 -1.57 -16.92 -4.55
C PRO A 212 -0.98 -18.13 -3.83
N LEU A 213 0.30 -18.09 -3.46
CA LEU A 213 0.92 -19.18 -2.69
C LEU A 213 0.26 -19.36 -1.32
N VAL A 214 0.01 -18.26 -0.59
CA VAL A 214 -0.69 -18.28 0.70
C VAL A 214 -2.11 -18.81 0.54
N LEU A 215 -2.84 -18.39 -0.50
CA LEU A 215 -4.22 -18.83 -0.74
C LEU A 215 -4.29 -20.32 -1.11
N VAL A 216 -3.34 -20.83 -1.90
CA VAL A 216 -3.24 -22.27 -2.21
C VAL A 216 -2.94 -23.07 -0.93
N ALA A 217 -1.98 -22.63 -0.12
CA ALA A 217 -1.65 -23.28 1.15
C ALA A 217 -2.83 -23.28 2.13
N GLY A 218 -3.60 -22.18 2.18
CA GLY A 218 -4.82 -22.04 2.95
C GLY A 218 -6.06 -22.73 2.37
N ARG A 219 -5.97 -23.31 1.15
CA ARG A 219 -7.10 -23.88 0.39
C ARG A 219 -8.23 -22.88 0.13
N GLU A 220 -7.88 -21.60 0.00
CA GLU A 220 -8.80 -20.48 -0.22
C GLU A 220 -9.17 -20.31 -1.70
N TRP A 221 -9.70 -21.37 -2.32
CA TRP A 221 -9.92 -21.46 -3.76
C TRP A 221 -10.83 -20.36 -4.33
N ARG A 222 -11.88 -19.99 -3.58
CA ARG A 222 -12.81 -18.92 -3.99
C ARG A 222 -12.12 -17.56 -4.07
N CYS A 223 -11.26 -17.27 -3.08
CA CYS A 223 -10.46 -16.07 -3.05
C CYS A 223 -9.44 -16.07 -4.19
N LEU A 224 -8.75 -17.20 -4.40
CA LEU A 224 -7.78 -17.37 -5.49
C LEU A 224 -8.42 -17.14 -6.87
N ILE A 225 -9.56 -17.79 -7.16
CA ILE A 225 -10.26 -17.62 -8.44
C ILE A 225 -10.65 -16.15 -8.62
N SER A 226 -11.20 -15.51 -7.59
CA SER A 226 -11.58 -14.09 -7.66
C SER A 226 -10.37 -13.19 -7.91
N ALA A 227 -9.23 -13.44 -7.25
CA ALA A 227 -7.99 -12.69 -7.49
C ALA A 227 -7.50 -12.86 -8.93
N THR A 228 -7.48 -14.10 -9.44
CA THR A 228 -7.11 -14.39 -10.82
C THR A 228 -8.01 -13.66 -11.82
N VAL A 229 -9.33 -13.69 -11.61
CA VAL A 229 -10.29 -12.96 -12.47
C VAL A 229 -10.03 -11.46 -12.42
N THR A 230 -9.76 -10.89 -11.25
CA THR A 230 -9.39 -9.47 -11.11
C THR A 230 -8.13 -9.12 -11.89
N VAL A 231 -7.08 -9.94 -11.80
CA VAL A 231 -5.83 -9.71 -12.55
C VAL A 231 -6.07 -9.82 -14.05
N CYS A 232 -6.76 -10.87 -14.51
CA CYS A 232 -7.10 -11.03 -15.92
C CYS A 232 -7.90 -9.84 -16.44
N PHE A 233 -8.89 -9.36 -15.66
CA PHE A 233 -9.66 -8.18 -16.01
C PHE A 233 -8.76 -6.94 -16.16
N LEU A 234 -7.91 -6.65 -15.17
CA LEU A 234 -6.96 -5.53 -15.23
C LEU A 234 -6.06 -5.61 -16.47
N VAL A 235 -5.49 -6.78 -16.73
CA VAL A 235 -4.60 -7.02 -17.87
C VAL A 235 -5.34 -6.80 -19.18
N LEU A 236 -6.48 -7.46 -19.39
CA LEU A 236 -7.27 -7.35 -20.61
C LEU A 236 -7.76 -5.93 -20.85
N THR A 237 -8.30 -5.26 -19.83
CA THR A 237 -8.74 -3.87 -19.96
C THR A 237 -7.57 -2.94 -20.26
N SER A 238 -6.40 -3.13 -19.65
CA SER A 238 -5.22 -2.31 -19.97
C SER A 238 -4.66 -2.56 -21.36
N LEU A 239 -4.76 -3.79 -21.89
CA LEU A 239 -4.42 -4.09 -23.29
C LEU A 239 -5.36 -3.36 -24.25
N LEU A 240 -6.66 -3.31 -23.94
CA LEU A 240 -7.65 -2.60 -24.75
C LEU A 240 -7.46 -1.08 -24.70
N VAL A 241 -7.12 -0.52 -23.53
CA VAL A 241 -7.02 0.93 -23.33
C VAL A 241 -5.65 1.49 -23.73
N TYR A 242 -4.56 0.81 -23.39
CA TYR A 242 -3.19 1.30 -23.59
C TYR A 242 -2.43 0.59 -24.72
N GLY A 243 -3.04 -0.44 -25.31
CA GLY A 243 -2.44 -1.22 -26.41
C GLY A 243 -1.35 -2.19 -25.95
N THR A 244 -0.95 -3.08 -26.86
CA THR A 244 0.16 -4.03 -26.65
C THR A 244 1.51 -3.33 -26.57
N GLU A 245 1.66 -2.15 -27.18
CA GLU A 245 2.91 -1.40 -27.19
C GLU A 245 3.38 -0.97 -25.80
N ALA A 246 2.45 -0.53 -24.93
CA ALA A 246 2.78 -0.17 -23.56
C ALA A 246 3.27 -1.38 -22.76
N TRP A 247 2.68 -2.56 -23.03
CA TRP A 247 3.09 -3.82 -22.40
C TRP A 247 4.48 -4.30 -22.85
N MET A 248 4.76 -4.20 -24.15
CA MET A 248 6.09 -4.53 -24.69
C MET A 248 7.16 -3.59 -24.14
N ALA A 249 6.85 -2.29 -24.04
CA ALA A 249 7.77 -1.31 -23.46
C ALA A 249 8.03 -1.58 -21.96
N TRP A 250 6.99 -1.90 -21.18
CA TRP A 250 7.13 -2.29 -19.78
C TRP A 250 8.00 -3.54 -19.60
N ALA A 251 7.84 -4.55 -20.46
CA ALA A 251 8.61 -5.79 -20.38
C ALA A 251 10.09 -5.62 -20.77
N GLN A 252 10.44 -4.53 -21.46
CA GLN A 252 11.81 -4.22 -21.92
C GLN A 252 12.53 -3.19 -21.04
N ALA A 253 11.80 -2.51 -20.16
CA ALA A 253 12.31 -1.50 -19.23
C ALA A 253 12.93 -2.13 -17.98
#